data_AF-A0A7S0AK74-F1
#
_entry.id   AF-A0A7S0AK74-F1
#
_cell.length_a   1.000
_cell.length_b   1.000
_cell.length_c   1.000
_cell.angle_alpha   90.00
_cell.angle_beta   90.00
_cell.angle_gamma   90.00
#
_symmetry.space_group_name_H-M   'P 1'
#
loop_
_entity.id
_entity.type
_entity.pdbx_description
1 polymer ?
#
loop_
_entity_poly.entity_id
_entity_poly.type
_entity_poly.pdbx_seq_one_letter_code
_entity_poly.pdbx_strand_id
1 'polypeptide(L)'
;SASRQATLLVRRAAVALSARSAAPAASSSQAVRYFAGLPDSVKRVGKSVGVPNEYPGQNYAFNWALNTDGVTPLKKSAFRITKPLDLKIAGLDQPKSNPLKVNAAAARGLMPEAGSKDLSFDAFDDAAQSTKDLISMSDSLYCPEGHVPGTRIGVRVISNSANLAPNLLAYLDRAPRRDPTSQAITAYVYEGAGAEDFAGYAIEEIEEDGVAKSVAAVVISGSSPTIENVVAGLELSVAGLLSDEEERAKKAEEDAAEEA
;
A
#
# COMPACT_ATOMS: atom_id res chain seq x y z
N SER A 1 57.51 30.44 -15.38
CA SER A 1 56.68 31.35 -16.20
C SER A 1 55.23 31.16 -15.75
N ALA A 2 54.82 31.89 -14.69
CA ALA A 2 53.80 32.96 -14.72
C ALA A 2 52.38 32.41 -14.99
N SER A 3 51.56 32.10 -13.97
CA SER A 3 50.82 33.01 -13.06
C SER A 3 49.97 34.06 -13.80
N ARG A 4 48.64 33.86 -13.81
CA ARG A 4 47.55 34.85 -14.00
C ARG A 4 46.33 34.28 -13.26
N GLN A 5 45.97 34.66 -12.04
CA GLN A 5 45.34 35.91 -11.57
C GLN A 5 44.17 36.43 -12.41
N ALA A 6 42.95 36.32 -11.85
CA ALA A 6 41.81 37.20 -12.12
C ALA A 6 40.82 37.23 -10.92
N THR A 7 41.09 38.18 -10.01
CA THR A 7 40.22 39.12 -9.29
C THR A 7 38.71 38.86 -9.08
N LEU A 8 38.37 38.68 -7.80
CA LEU A 8 37.36 39.34 -6.95
C LEU A 8 36.18 40.12 -7.59
N LEU A 9 34.96 39.84 -7.13
CA LEU A 9 33.97 40.89 -6.78
C LEU A 9 33.02 40.44 -5.66
N VAL A 10 33.15 41.13 -4.53
CA VAL A 10 32.36 41.06 -3.31
C VAL A 10 31.07 41.87 -3.49
N ARG A 11 29.91 41.30 -3.13
CA ARG A 11 28.76 42.11 -2.71
C ARG A 11 28.13 41.55 -1.44
N ARG A 12 28.28 42.37 -0.39
CA ARG A 12 27.54 42.36 0.86
C ARG A 12 26.06 42.69 0.60
N ALA A 13 25.15 41.99 1.25
CA ALA A 13 23.90 42.57 1.72
C ALA A 13 23.59 41.97 3.09
N ALA A 14 23.72 42.82 4.10
CA ALA A 14 23.31 42.55 5.46
C ALA A 14 21.79 42.73 5.56
N VAL A 15 21.10 41.83 6.23
CA VAL A 15 19.82 42.14 6.90
C VAL A 15 19.97 41.71 8.34
N ALA A 16 20.01 42.73 9.20
CA ALA A 16 20.11 42.60 10.63
C ALA A 16 18.77 42.23 11.26
N LEU A 17 18.91 41.57 12.40
CA LEU A 17 17.94 41.21 13.42
C LEU A 17 16.78 42.19 13.61
N SER A 18 15.60 41.63 13.85
CA SER A 18 14.73 42.15 14.92
C SER A 18 14.29 40.99 15.81
N ALA A 19 14.66 41.09 17.08
CA ALA A 19 14.34 40.16 18.13
C ALA A 19 13.17 40.68 18.98
N ARG A 20 12.56 39.72 19.71
CA ARG A 20 11.63 39.84 20.85
C ARG A 20 10.14 39.81 20.51
N SER A 21 9.48 38.73 20.93
CA SER A 21 8.76 38.74 22.20
C SER A 21 8.28 37.34 22.57
N ALA A 22 8.33 37.05 23.87
CA ALA A 22 7.94 35.81 24.52
C ALA A 22 6.43 35.54 24.50
N ALA A 23 6.08 34.28 24.77
CA ALA A 23 4.77 33.63 24.79
C ALA A 23 3.69 34.34 25.65
N PRO A 24 2.41 33.96 25.48
CA PRO A 24 1.91 32.85 26.31
C PRO A 24 1.09 31.80 25.52
N ALA A 25 1.08 30.60 26.08
CA ALA A 25 0.21 29.50 25.72
C ALA A 25 -1.28 29.89 25.84
N ALA A 26 -2.00 29.84 24.73
CA ALA A 26 -3.45 29.90 24.73
C ALA A 26 -4.00 28.46 24.76
N SER A 27 -4.34 28.04 25.98
CA SER A 27 -5.25 26.93 26.26
C SER A 27 -6.57 27.13 25.50
N SER A 28 -6.82 26.36 24.43
CA SER A 28 -8.16 26.20 23.87
C SER A 28 -8.93 25.17 24.69
N SER A 29 -9.18 25.52 25.95
CA SER A 29 -10.21 24.94 26.79
C SER A 29 -11.54 25.58 26.40
N GLN A 30 -12.34 24.94 25.54
CA GLN A 30 -13.80 25.11 25.52
C GLN A 30 -14.49 24.15 24.55
N ALA A 31 -14.96 23.02 25.09
CA ALA A 31 -16.31 22.49 24.85
C ALA A 31 -16.64 21.39 25.88
N VAL A 32 -16.47 21.67 27.17
CA VAL A 32 -17.15 20.87 28.21
C VAL A 32 -18.61 21.35 28.21
N ARG A 33 -19.45 20.71 27.39
CA ARG A 33 -20.89 20.86 27.53
C ARG A 33 -21.28 20.26 28.88
N TYR A 34 -21.97 21.07 29.68
CA TYR A 34 -22.51 20.68 30.97
C TYR A 34 -23.41 19.44 30.81
N PHE A 35 -22.94 18.29 31.29
CA PHE A 35 -23.76 17.11 31.58
C PHE A 35 -24.17 17.13 33.07
N ALA A 36 -24.82 18.21 33.50
CA ALA A 36 -25.45 18.24 34.82
C ALA A 36 -26.81 17.55 34.72
N GLY A 37 -26.94 16.35 35.32
CA GLY A 37 -28.23 15.65 35.45
C GLY A 37 -28.35 14.27 34.80
N LEU A 38 -27.30 13.74 34.17
CA LEU A 38 -27.33 12.35 33.68
C LEU A 38 -26.99 11.34 34.80
N PRO A 39 -27.70 10.20 34.86
CA PRO A 39 -27.36 9.11 35.79
C PRO A 39 -25.95 8.59 35.51
N ASP A 40 -25.26 8.11 36.55
CA ASP A 40 -23.85 7.69 36.46
C ASP A 40 -23.62 6.53 35.47
N SER A 41 -24.68 5.80 35.11
CA SER A 41 -24.68 4.81 34.03
C SER A 41 -24.38 5.41 32.65
N VAL A 42 -24.67 6.69 32.43
CA VAL A 42 -24.40 7.43 31.18
C VAL A 42 -23.09 8.23 31.26
N LYS A 43 -22.56 8.47 32.46
CA LYS A 43 -21.25 9.12 32.68
C LYS A 43 -20.06 8.18 32.54
N ARG A 44 -20.28 6.87 32.46
CA ARG A 44 -19.27 5.92 31.94
C ARG A 44 -19.14 6.06 30.43
N VAL A 45 -18.74 7.24 29.96
CA VAL A 45 -17.88 7.28 28.78
C VAL A 45 -16.59 6.66 29.28
N GLY A 46 -16.39 5.38 29.00
CA GLY A 46 -15.15 4.69 29.35
C GLY A 46 -14.02 5.61 28.96
N LYS A 47 -13.07 5.86 29.87
CA LYS A 47 -11.81 6.54 29.51
C LYS A 47 -11.38 5.89 28.20
N SER A 48 -11.39 6.65 27.10
CA SER A 48 -10.76 6.20 25.88
C SER A 48 -9.32 6.01 26.28
N VAL A 49 -8.94 4.77 26.57
CA VAL A 49 -7.54 4.38 26.61
C VAL A 49 -7.11 4.71 25.20
N GLY A 50 -6.37 5.82 25.04
CA GLY A 50 -5.80 6.15 23.76
C GLY A 50 -4.98 4.95 23.36
N VAL A 51 -5.50 4.17 22.41
CA VAL A 51 -4.77 3.04 21.88
C VAL A 51 -3.54 3.67 21.24
N PRO A 52 -2.32 3.28 21.64
CA PRO A 52 -1.13 3.89 21.07
C PRO A 52 -1.15 3.63 19.56
N ASN A 53 -1.09 4.71 18.77
CA ASN A 53 -1.05 4.75 17.29
C ASN A 53 -2.38 4.71 16.51
N GLU A 54 -3.46 5.35 16.95
CA GLU A 54 -4.61 5.64 16.06
C GLU A 54 -4.35 6.90 15.22
N TYR A 55 -3.61 6.74 14.14
CA TYR A 55 -3.50 7.77 13.11
C TYR A 55 -4.67 7.70 12.13
N PRO A 56 -4.95 8.76 11.33
CA PRO A 56 -6.03 8.75 10.36
C PRO A 56 -6.01 7.51 9.45
N GLY A 57 -7.18 6.89 9.28
CA GLY A 57 -7.38 5.69 8.46
C GLY A 57 -7.01 4.37 9.14
N GLN A 58 -6.24 4.40 10.22
CA GLN A 58 -5.82 3.19 10.93
C GLN A 58 -6.95 2.68 11.83
N ASN A 59 -7.27 1.40 11.72
CA ASN A 59 -8.02 0.67 12.73
C ASN A 59 -7.23 -0.58 13.12
N TYR A 60 -7.52 -1.13 14.29
CA TYR A 60 -6.78 -2.26 14.84
C TYR A 60 -6.70 -3.45 13.88
N ALA A 61 -7.83 -3.84 13.28
CA ALA A 61 -7.89 -4.98 12.36
C ALA A 61 -7.04 -4.76 11.10
N PHE A 62 -7.07 -3.54 10.54
CA PHE A 62 -6.33 -3.20 9.34
C PHE A 62 -4.83 -3.08 9.60
N ASN A 63 -4.44 -2.55 10.76
CA ASN A 63 -3.04 -2.54 11.17
C ASN A 63 -2.48 -3.97 11.31
N TRP A 64 -3.27 -4.90 11.86
CA TRP A 64 -2.89 -6.31 11.89
C TRP A 64 -2.75 -6.90 10.49
N ALA A 65 -3.71 -6.62 9.60
CA ALA A 65 -3.67 -7.12 8.25
C ALA A 65 -2.42 -6.62 7.49
N LEU A 66 -2.06 -5.34 7.64
CA LEU A 66 -0.83 -4.79 7.05
C LEU A 66 0.44 -5.42 7.63
N ASN A 67 0.48 -5.67 8.95
CA ASN A 67 1.62 -6.35 9.57
C ASN A 67 1.77 -7.79 9.07
N THR A 68 0.65 -8.50 8.84
CA THR A 68 0.67 -9.82 8.20
C THR A 68 1.25 -9.75 6.78
N ASP A 69 0.97 -8.67 6.04
CA ASP A 69 1.57 -8.42 4.73
C ASP A 69 3.03 -7.92 4.81
N GLY A 70 3.62 -7.82 6.01
CA GLY A 70 4.99 -7.36 6.21
C GLY A 70 5.18 -5.84 6.11
N VAL A 71 4.10 -5.05 6.21
CA VAL A 71 4.16 -3.59 6.19
C VAL A 71 3.66 -3.03 7.53
N THR A 72 4.53 -2.29 8.23
CA THR A 72 4.16 -1.64 9.49
C THR A 72 4.08 -0.13 9.29
N PRO A 73 2.89 0.49 9.36
CA PRO A 73 2.78 1.94 9.21
C PRO A 73 3.34 2.65 10.45
N LEU A 74 4.60 3.07 10.41
CA LEU A 74 5.30 3.65 11.57
C LEU A 74 5.01 5.13 11.78
N LYS A 75 4.78 5.90 10.70
CA LYS A 75 4.98 7.36 10.74
C LYS A 75 3.77 8.26 10.70
N LYS A 76 2.58 7.83 10.26
CA LYS A 76 1.27 8.48 10.52
C LYS A 76 0.14 7.67 9.88
N SER A 77 -0.31 7.95 8.66
CA SER A 77 -1.65 7.49 8.22
C SER A 77 -1.62 6.24 7.34
N ALA A 78 -2.66 5.42 7.43
CA ALA A 78 -2.86 4.30 6.49
C ALA A 78 -4.35 4.16 6.20
N PHE A 79 -4.76 4.29 4.94
CA PHE A 79 -6.16 4.33 4.54
C PHE A 79 -6.53 3.07 3.76
N ARG A 80 -7.43 2.26 4.32
CA ARG A 80 -8.09 1.18 3.58
C ARG A 80 -9.15 1.77 2.64
N ILE A 81 -8.99 1.61 1.34
CA ILE A 81 -9.80 2.25 0.30
C ILE A 81 -10.60 1.19 -0.46
N THR A 82 -11.90 1.10 -0.19
CA THR A 82 -12.81 0.09 -0.81
C THR A 82 -13.96 0.71 -1.59
N LYS A 83 -14.15 2.04 -1.44
CA LYS A 83 -15.22 2.79 -2.10
C LYS A 83 -14.81 4.24 -2.32
N PRO A 84 -15.45 4.97 -3.26
CA PRO A 84 -15.09 6.36 -3.56
C PRO A 84 -15.22 7.34 -2.39
N LEU A 85 -15.96 6.98 -1.33
CA LEU A 85 -16.04 7.79 -0.11
C LEU A 85 -14.75 7.70 0.72
N ASP A 86 -14.06 6.56 0.68
CA ASP A 86 -12.81 6.37 1.43
C ASP A 86 -11.68 7.24 0.86
N LEU A 87 -11.69 7.49 -0.47
CA LEU A 87 -10.79 8.46 -1.12
C LEU A 87 -10.95 9.86 -0.52
N LYS A 88 -12.20 10.32 -0.32
CA LYS A 88 -12.47 11.62 0.30
C LYS A 88 -11.97 11.69 1.75
N ILE A 89 -12.10 10.58 2.49
CA ILE A 89 -11.58 10.49 3.87
C ILE A 89 -10.05 10.56 3.87
N ALA A 90 -9.40 9.97 2.87
CA ALA A 90 -7.96 10.03 2.65
C ALA A 90 -7.46 11.37 2.07
N GLY A 91 -8.36 12.33 1.80
CA GLY A 91 -8.02 13.62 1.18
C GLY A 91 -7.66 13.52 -0.31
N LEU A 92 -8.08 12.44 -0.97
CA LEU A 92 -7.82 12.18 -2.39
C LEU A 92 -9.02 12.52 -3.27
N ASP A 93 -8.73 12.92 -4.49
CA ASP A 93 -9.74 13.14 -5.53
C ASP A 93 -10.36 11.82 -6.00
N GLN A 94 -11.59 11.91 -6.48
CA GLN A 94 -12.26 10.77 -7.11
C GLN A 94 -11.74 10.56 -8.54
N PRO A 95 -11.68 9.31 -9.01
CA PRO A 95 -11.28 9.01 -10.38
C PRO A 95 -12.26 9.62 -11.38
N LYS A 96 -11.73 10.05 -12.54
CA LYS A 96 -12.53 10.67 -13.62
C LYS A 96 -13.44 9.69 -14.35
N SER A 97 -13.11 8.39 -14.33
CA SER A 97 -13.86 7.32 -14.99
C SER A 97 -13.95 6.09 -14.09
N ASN A 98 -15.10 5.41 -14.08
CA ASN A 98 -15.33 4.16 -13.35
C ASN A 98 -16.34 3.28 -14.13
N PRO A 99 -15.98 2.07 -14.59
CA PRO A 99 -14.68 1.42 -14.41
C PRO A 99 -13.59 2.06 -15.27
N LEU A 100 -12.35 2.07 -14.76
CA LEU A 100 -11.17 2.47 -15.52
C LEU A 100 -10.68 1.30 -16.37
N LYS A 101 -10.55 1.52 -17.68
CA LYS A 101 -9.94 0.54 -18.59
C LYS A 101 -8.47 0.88 -18.77
N VAL A 102 -7.59 -0.06 -18.45
CA VAL A 102 -6.13 0.10 -18.56
C VAL A 102 -5.62 -0.89 -19.60
N ASN A 103 -4.79 -0.44 -20.53
CA ASN A 103 -4.11 -1.31 -21.47
C ASN A 103 -2.68 -1.57 -20.98
N ALA A 104 -2.50 -2.67 -20.25
CA ALA A 104 -1.21 -3.03 -19.65
C ALA A 104 -0.34 -3.94 -20.53
N ALA A 105 -0.69 -4.15 -21.81
CA ALA A 105 -0.02 -5.14 -22.67
C ALA A 105 1.50 -4.94 -22.78
N ALA A 106 1.96 -3.69 -22.90
CA ALA A 106 3.38 -3.38 -22.95
C ALA A 106 4.09 -3.66 -21.61
N ALA A 107 3.44 -3.35 -20.49
CA ALA A 107 3.98 -3.57 -19.15
C ALA A 107 4.07 -5.05 -18.78
N ARG A 108 3.13 -5.89 -19.25
CA ARG A 108 3.16 -7.35 -19.04
C ARG A 108 4.44 -7.99 -19.58
N GLY A 109 4.93 -7.54 -20.73
CA GLY A 109 6.16 -8.07 -21.33
C GLY A 109 7.45 -7.68 -20.59
N LEU A 110 7.37 -6.75 -19.62
CA LEU A 110 8.51 -6.25 -18.85
C LEU A 110 8.48 -6.72 -17.40
N MET A 111 7.49 -7.51 -16.99
CA MET A 111 7.29 -7.91 -15.61
C MET A 111 7.60 -9.40 -15.43
N PRO A 112 8.84 -9.77 -15.07
CA PRO A 112 9.22 -11.16 -14.88
C PRO A 112 8.61 -11.76 -13.61
N GLU A 113 8.39 -13.07 -13.67
CA GLU A 113 8.04 -13.89 -12.52
C GLU A 113 9.30 -14.31 -11.75
N ALA A 114 9.25 -14.29 -10.43
CA ALA A 114 10.32 -14.82 -9.59
C ALA A 114 10.50 -16.33 -9.83
N GLY A 115 11.75 -16.78 -9.96
CA GLY A 115 12.08 -18.14 -10.36
C GLY A 115 12.15 -18.36 -11.87
N SER A 116 11.78 -17.36 -12.67
CA SER A 116 12.01 -17.39 -14.11
C SER A 116 13.50 -17.17 -14.45
N LYS A 117 13.84 -17.33 -15.73
CA LYS A 117 15.18 -17.04 -16.25
C LYS A 117 15.61 -15.57 -16.06
N ASP A 118 14.64 -14.66 -15.90
CA ASP A 118 14.86 -13.22 -15.91
C ASP A 118 14.86 -12.62 -14.48
N LEU A 119 14.41 -13.38 -13.47
CA LEU A 119 14.35 -12.94 -12.08
C LEU A 119 14.46 -14.13 -11.11
N SER A 120 15.50 -14.15 -10.27
CA SER A 120 15.64 -15.15 -9.19
C SER A 120 14.76 -14.82 -7.99
N PHE A 121 14.42 -15.84 -7.19
CA PHE A 121 13.69 -15.66 -5.92
C PHE A 121 14.45 -14.73 -4.97
N ASP A 122 15.74 -14.96 -4.74
CA ASP A 122 16.56 -14.11 -3.86
C ASP A 122 16.51 -12.62 -4.24
N ALA A 123 16.60 -12.31 -5.54
CA ALA A 123 16.55 -10.93 -6.02
C ALA A 123 15.16 -10.30 -5.86
N PHE A 124 14.10 -11.10 -6.05
CA PHE A 124 12.74 -10.67 -5.79
C PHE A 124 12.51 -10.41 -4.30
N ASP A 125 12.96 -11.30 -3.42
CA ASP A 125 12.81 -11.17 -1.97
C ASP A 125 13.54 -9.95 -1.43
N ASP A 126 14.77 -9.70 -1.89
CA ASP A 126 15.54 -8.50 -1.55
C ASP A 126 14.79 -7.22 -1.98
N ALA A 127 14.27 -7.19 -3.20
CA ALA A 127 13.47 -6.07 -3.71
C ALA A 127 12.16 -5.90 -2.95
N ALA A 128 11.48 -7.00 -2.61
CA ALA A 128 10.23 -7.03 -1.87
C ALA A 128 10.43 -6.48 -0.45
N GLN A 129 11.45 -6.95 0.26
CA GLN A 129 11.77 -6.51 1.61
C GLN A 129 12.17 -5.04 1.64
N SER A 130 13.06 -4.61 0.74
CA SER A 130 13.46 -3.20 0.60
C SER A 130 12.24 -2.30 0.31
N THR A 131 11.35 -2.73 -0.57
CA THR A 131 10.11 -2.00 -0.89
C THR A 131 9.18 -1.90 0.31
N LYS A 132 8.97 -3.00 1.04
CA LYS A 132 8.13 -3.03 2.27
C LYS A 132 8.68 -2.09 3.34
N ASP A 133 9.99 -2.03 3.52
CA ASP A 133 10.65 -1.14 4.48
C ASP A 133 10.46 0.34 4.09
N LEU A 134 10.64 0.67 2.81
CA LEU A 134 10.42 2.03 2.28
C LEU A 134 8.95 2.47 2.41
N ILE A 135 8.01 1.59 2.10
CA ILE A 135 6.57 1.82 2.31
C ILE A 135 6.28 2.04 3.80
N SER A 136 6.79 1.19 4.69
CA SER A 136 6.59 1.29 6.15
C SER A 136 7.10 2.61 6.74
N MET A 137 8.13 3.21 6.11
CA MET A 137 8.69 4.51 6.48
C MET A 137 7.95 5.73 5.88
N SER A 138 6.96 5.52 5.01
CA SER A 138 6.22 6.59 4.35
C SER A 138 5.23 7.29 5.30
N ASP A 139 4.92 8.56 5.02
CA ASP A 139 4.03 9.36 5.88
C ASP A 139 2.57 8.92 5.78
N SER A 140 2.15 8.47 4.61
CA SER A 140 0.77 8.04 4.32
C SER A 140 0.78 6.80 3.45
N LEU A 141 -0.04 5.82 3.82
CA LEU A 141 -0.32 4.64 3.01
C LEU A 141 -1.75 4.69 2.48
N TYR A 142 -1.91 4.33 1.22
CA TYR A 142 -3.18 4.22 0.54
C TYR A 142 -3.31 2.78 0.08
N CYS A 143 -4.39 2.13 0.54
CA CYS A 143 -4.57 0.71 0.31
C CYS A 143 -5.88 0.41 -0.43
N PRO A 144 -5.92 0.61 -1.76
CA PRO A 144 -7.03 0.14 -2.59
C PRO A 144 -7.22 -1.37 -2.46
N GLU A 145 -8.45 -1.79 -2.19
CA GLU A 145 -8.86 -3.19 -2.12
C GLU A 145 -10.08 -3.47 -3.00
N GLY A 146 -10.11 -4.64 -3.61
CA GLY A 146 -11.20 -5.08 -4.49
C GLY A 146 -10.94 -6.48 -5.05
N HIS A 147 -11.58 -6.78 -6.17
CA HIS A 147 -11.25 -7.94 -7.00
C HIS A 147 -10.61 -7.49 -8.31
N VAL A 148 -9.75 -8.33 -8.87
CA VAL A 148 -9.25 -8.09 -10.24
C VAL A 148 -10.42 -8.22 -11.23
N PRO A 149 -10.59 -7.28 -12.19
CA PRO A 149 -11.75 -7.23 -13.08
C PRO A 149 -12.10 -8.56 -13.75
N GLY A 150 -13.38 -8.92 -13.71
CA GLY A 150 -13.87 -10.17 -14.31
C GLY A 150 -13.54 -11.43 -13.51
N THR A 151 -12.94 -11.29 -12.31
CA THR A 151 -12.62 -12.40 -11.41
C THR A 151 -13.23 -12.20 -10.03
N ARG A 152 -13.03 -13.16 -9.12
CA ARG A 152 -13.30 -13.02 -7.68
C ARG A 152 -12.03 -13.04 -6.84
N ILE A 153 -10.87 -12.89 -7.48
CA ILE A 153 -9.58 -12.95 -6.80
C ILE A 153 -9.37 -11.62 -6.08
N GLY A 154 -9.34 -11.69 -4.75
CA GLY A 154 -9.16 -10.53 -3.87
C GLY A 154 -7.76 -9.97 -3.96
N VAL A 155 -7.66 -8.65 -4.02
CA VAL A 155 -6.40 -7.92 -4.10
C VAL A 155 -6.35 -6.78 -3.09
N ARG A 156 -5.18 -6.61 -2.46
CA ARG A 156 -4.79 -5.42 -1.71
C ARG A 156 -3.58 -4.80 -2.38
N VAL A 157 -3.68 -3.56 -2.81
CA VAL A 157 -2.51 -2.76 -3.20
C VAL A 157 -2.10 -1.94 -1.99
N ILE A 158 -0.84 -1.96 -1.59
CA ILE A 158 -0.27 -1.16 -0.50
C ILE A 158 0.70 -0.17 -1.14
N SER A 159 0.37 1.13 -1.09
CA SER A 159 1.19 2.15 -1.74
C SER A 159 1.30 3.43 -0.93
N ASN A 160 2.40 4.16 -1.09
CA ASN A 160 2.51 5.55 -0.64
C ASN A 160 2.06 6.57 -1.71
N SER A 161 1.68 6.11 -2.91
CA SER A 161 1.28 6.98 -4.03
C SER A 161 -0.17 7.46 -3.90
N ALA A 162 -0.33 8.74 -3.60
CA ALA A 162 -1.62 9.43 -3.66
C ALA A 162 -2.19 9.49 -5.10
N ASN A 163 -1.32 9.43 -6.11
CA ASN A 163 -1.68 9.54 -7.52
C ASN A 163 -2.29 8.24 -8.07
N LEU A 164 -1.77 7.09 -7.63
CA LEU A 164 -2.24 5.79 -8.12
C LEU A 164 -3.52 5.33 -7.44
N ALA A 165 -3.70 5.62 -6.15
CA ALA A 165 -4.79 5.06 -5.36
C ALA A 165 -6.21 5.30 -5.94
N PRO A 166 -6.58 6.50 -6.45
CA PRO A 166 -7.89 6.71 -7.06
C PRO A 166 -8.11 5.89 -8.33
N ASN A 167 -7.08 5.79 -9.17
CA ASN A 167 -7.15 5.06 -10.44
C ASN A 167 -7.18 3.55 -10.22
N LEU A 168 -6.44 3.05 -9.23
CA LEU A 168 -6.48 1.65 -8.82
C LEU A 168 -7.87 1.27 -8.27
N LEU A 169 -8.47 2.11 -7.42
CA LEU A 169 -9.85 1.88 -6.98
C LEU A 169 -10.84 1.86 -8.15
N ALA A 170 -10.62 2.67 -9.18
CA ALA A 170 -11.47 2.71 -10.37
C ALA A 170 -11.29 1.50 -11.28
N TYR A 171 -10.10 0.89 -11.28
CA TYR A 171 -9.79 -0.31 -12.03
C TYR A 171 -10.40 -1.54 -11.38
N LEU A 172 -10.27 -1.68 -10.06
CA LEU A 172 -10.71 -2.87 -9.32
C LEU A 172 -12.24 -3.01 -9.27
N ASP A 173 -12.70 -4.25 -9.39
CA ASP A 173 -14.09 -4.61 -9.12
C ASP A 173 -14.36 -4.51 -7.61
N ARG A 174 -15.56 -4.06 -7.25
CA ARG A 174 -15.92 -3.84 -5.86
C ARG A 174 -16.07 -5.18 -5.12
N ALA A 175 -15.28 -5.37 -4.06
CA ALA A 175 -15.44 -6.48 -3.14
C ALA A 175 -16.43 -6.15 -1.99
N PRO A 176 -17.17 -7.14 -1.44
CA PRO A 176 -17.95 -6.95 -0.22
C PRO A 176 -17.05 -6.51 0.93
N ARG A 177 -17.48 -5.49 1.69
CA ARG A 177 -16.72 -5.00 2.83
C ARG A 177 -16.80 -6.01 3.98
N ARG A 178 -15.75 -6.81 4.12
CA ARG A 178 -15.49 -7.69 5.28
C ARG A 178 -14.37 -7.10 6.12
N ASP A 179 -14.16 -7.67 7.31
CA ASP A 179 -12.96 -7.38 8.09
C ASP A 179 -11.71 -7.63 7.23
N PRO A 180 -10.65 -6.82 7.37
CA PRO A 180 -9.47 -6.96 6.55
C PRO A 180 -8.79 -8.30 6.88
N THR A 181 -8.80 -9.22 5.91
CA THR A 181 -8.09 -10.49 5.95
C THR A 181 -6.96 -10.49 4.92
N SER A 182 -6.15 -11.54 4.94
CA SER A 182 -5.22 -11.85 3.83
C SER A 182 -5.96 -11.86 2.50
N GLN A 183 -5.31 -11.33 1.47
CA GLN A 183 -5.81 -11.33 0.10
C GLN A 183 -5.06 -12.39 -0.71
N ALA A 184 -5.65 -12.81 -1.84
CA ALA A 184 -4.98 -13.74 -2.74
C ALA A 184 -3.81 -13.07 -3.48
N ILE A 185 -3.92 -11.76 -3.73
CA ILE A 185 -2.85 -10.95 -4.32
C ILE A 185 -2.56 -9.75 -3.41
N THR A 186 -1.30 -9.57 -3.03
CA THR A 186 -0.84 -8.35 -2.36
C THR A 186 0.20 -7.65 -3.25
N ALA A 187 -0.07 -6.39 -3.59
CA ALA A 187 0.82 -5.57 -4.42
C ALA A 187 1.48 -4.47 -3.59
N TYR A 188 2.81 -4.47 -3.51
CA TYR A 188 3.62 -3.47 -2.83
C TYR A 188 4.12 -2.45 -3.85
N VAL A 189 3.66 -1.19 -3.74
CA VAL A 189 3.96 -0.15 -4.72
C VAL A 189 4.59 1.07 -4.04
N TYR A 190 5.89 1.27 -4.25
CA TYR A 190 6.62 2.41 -3.70
C TYR A 190 6.95 3.46 -4.76
N GLU A 191 6.49 4.69 -4.55
CA GLU A 191 6.86 5.88 -5.31
C GLU A 191 7.80 6.75 -4.47
N GLY A 192 9.04 6.95 -4.93
CA GLY A 192 10.01 7.77 -4.20
C GLY A 192 11.21 8.20 -5.03
N ALA A 193 11.66 9.44 -4.84
CA ALA A 193 12.86 9.94 -5.48
C ALA A 193 14.09 9.17 -4.97
N GLY A 194 14.82 8.52 -5.88
CA GLY A 194 16.01 7.72 -5.56
C GLY A 194 15.73 6.25 -5.22
N ALA A 195 14.48 5.78 -5.33
CA ALA A 195 14.21 4.35 -5.38
C ALA A 195 14.78 3.73 -6.66
N GLU A 196 15.33 2.53 -6.54
CA GLU A 196 15.68 1.73 -7.71
C GLU A 196 14.39 1.26 -8.40
N ASP A 197 14.38 1.37 -9.73
CA ASP A 197 13.25 0.93 -10.54
C ASP A 197 13.22 -0.60 -10.56
N PHE A 198 12.13 -1.17 -10.05
CA PHE A 198 11.90 -2.61 -10.02
C PHE A 198 10.43 -2.89 -10.32
N ALA A 199 10.17 -3.98 -11.07
CA ALA A 199 8.83 -4.50 -11.26
C ALA A 199 8.91 -6.02 -11.47
N GLY A 200 8.21 -6.78 -10.62
CA GLY A 200 8.15 -8.24 -10.70
C GLY A 200 6.99 -8.79 -9.89
N TYR A 201 6.71 -10.08 -10.06
CA TYR A 201 5.73 -10.79 -9.25
C TYR A 201 6.23 -12.19 -8.88
N ALA A 202 5.66 -12.77 -7.83
CA ALA A 202 5.90 -14.15 -7.42
C ALA A 202 4.58 -14.82 -7.09
N ILE A 203 4.48 -16.12 -7.39
CA ILE A 203 3.44 -17.00 -6.88
C ILE A 203 4.08 -17.88 -5.80
N GLU A 204 3.47 -17.90 -4.63
CA GLU A 204 3.94 -18.64 -3.46
C GLU A 204 2.84 -19.57 -2.96
N GLU A 205 3.23 -20.78 -2.55
CA GLU A 205 2.33 -21.71 -1.89
C GLU A 205 2.41 -21.49 -0.37
N ILE A 206 1.28 -21.17 0.24
CA ILE A 206 1.16 -21.05 1.69
C ILE A 206 0.25 -22.16 2.22
N GLU A 207 0.55 -22.64 3.42
CA GLU A 207 -0.31 -23.57 4.14
C GLU A 207 -1.20 -22.77 5.10
N GLU A 208 -2.50 -22.71 4.82
CA GLU A 208 -3.50 -22.05 5.66
C GLU A 208 -4.46 -23.13 6.19
N ASP A 209 -4.53 -23.30 7.51
CA ASP A 209 -5.35 -24.32 8.18
C ASP A 209 -5.11 -25.77 7.69
N GLY A 210 -3.85 -26.10 7.34
CA GLY A 210 -3.48 -27.42 6.82
C GLY A 210 -3.83 -27.63 5.34
N VAL A 211 -4.26 -26.57 4.64
CA VAL A 211 -4.59 -26.58 3.22
C VAL A 211 -3.61 -25.71 2.45
N ALA A 212 -2.93 -26.32 1.50
CA ALA A 212 -2.09 -25.63 0.53
C ALA A 212 -2.90 -24.69 -0.36
N LYS A 213 -2.46 -23.44 -0.45
CA LYS A 213 -3.11 -22.38 -1.21
C LYS A 213 -2.06 -21.47 -1.85
N SER A 214 -2.18 -21.23 -3.14
CA SER A 214 -1.34 -20.26 -3.83
C SER A 214 -1.79 -18.83 -3.52
N VAL A 215 -0.82 -17.96 -3.25
CA VAL A 215 -0.96 -16.51 -3.12
C VAL A 215 0.07 -15.83 -4.02
N ALA A 216 -0.16 -14.56 -4.34
CA ALA A 216 0.74 -13.81 -5.19
C ALA A 216 1.21 -12.51 -4.53
N ALA A 217 2.49 -12.20 -4.71
CA ALA A 217 3.09 -10.93 -4.36
C ALA A 217 3.48 -10.19 -5.64
N VAL A 218 3.09 -8.92 -5.74
CA VAL A 218 3.54 -8.02 -6.81
C VAL A 218 4.39 -6.92 -6.18
N VAL A 219 5.57 -6.64 -6.72
CA VAL A 219 6.48 -5.63 -6.18
C VAL A 219 6.83 -4.64 -7.28
N ILE A 220 6.56 -3.37 -7.03
CA ILE A 220 6.87 -2.27 -7.93
C ILE A 220 7.47 -1.14 -7.12
N SER A 221 8.71 -0.78 -7.42
CA SER A 221 9.38 0.38 -6.82
C SER A 221 9.93 1.28 -7.92
N GLY A 222 10.00 2.58 -7.65
CA GLY A 222 10.68 3.51 -8.53
C GLY A 222 10.30 4.94 -8.29
N SER A 223 10.85 5.81 -9.13
CA SER A 223 10.58 7.25 -9.08
C SER A 223 9.16 7.62 -9.54
N SER A 224 8.60 6.83 -10.46
CA SER A 224 7.29 7.09 -11.09
C SER A 224 6.58 5.80 -11.51
N PRO A 225 6.16 4.94 -10.57
CA PRO A 225 5.37 3.75 -10.89
C PRO A 225 4.08 4.13 -11.64
N THR A 226 3.77 3.39 -12.70
CA THR A 226 2.56 3.63 -13.49
C THR A 226 1.45 2.66 -13.14
N ILE A 227 0.20 3.01 -13.45
CA ILE A 227 -0.93 2.09 -13.24
C ILE A 227 -0.82 0.87 -14.15
N GLU A 228 -0.24 1.02 -15.34
CA GLU A 228 -0.02 -0.07 -16.29
C GLU A 228 0.91 -1.13 -15.69
N ASN A 229 1.96 -0.74 -14.95
CA ASN A 229 2.82 -1.67 -14.22
C ASN A 229 2.01 -2.44 -13.18
N VAL A 230 1.22 -1.75 -12.34
CA VAL A 230 0.43 -2.41 -11.29
C VAL A 230 -0.57 -3.39 -11.90
N VAL A 231 -1.33 -2.94 -12.91
CA VAL A 231 -2.33 -3.77 -13.59
C VAL A 231 -1.69 -4.98 -14.26
N ALA A 232 -0.54 -4.83 -14.91
CA ALA A 232 0.18 -5.95 -15.50
C ALA A 232 0.51 -7.01 -14.45
N GLY A 233 1.04 -6.61 -13.28
CA GLY A 233 1.34 -7.53 -12.19
C GLY A 233 0.11 -8.24 -11.66
N LEU A 234 -0.99 -7.51 -11.44
CA LEU A 234 -2.24 -8.11 -10.98
C LEU A 234 -2.79 -9.15 -11.96
N GLU A 235 -2.78 -8.86 -13.26
CA GLU A 235 -3.29 -9.76 -14.28
C GLU A 235 -2.39 -10.99 -14.47
N LEU A 236 -1.06 -10.83 -14.41
CA LEU A 236 -0.10 -11.93 -14.46
C LEU A 236 -0.24 -12.82 -13.23
N SER A 237 -0.38 -12.23 -12.04
CA SER A 237 -0.64 -12.97 -10.80
C SER A 237 -1.95 -13.76 -10.86
N VAL A 238 -3.03 -13.18 -11.42
CA VAL A 238 -4.27 -13.94 -11.64
C VAL A 238 -4.04 -15.15 -12.54
N ALA A 239 -3.31 -14.97 -13.65
CA ALA A 239 -3.02 -16.07 -14.57
C ALA A 239 -2.20 -17.18 -13.89
N GLY A 240 -1.17 -16.81 -13.11
CA GLY A 240 -0.36 -17.76 -12.34
C GLY A 240 -1.18 -18.53 -11.31
N LEU A 241 -1.98 -17.84 -10.50
CA LEU A 241 -2.84 -18.47 -9.48
C LEU A 241 -3.84 -19.48 -10.06
N LEU A 242 -4.43 -19.17 -11.22
CA LEU A 242 -5.35 -20.07 -11.89
C LEU A 242 -4.62 -21.29 -12.48
N SER A 243 -3.42 -21.09 -13.04
CA SER A 243 -2.59 -22.19 -13.54
C SER A 243 -2.23 -23.19 -12.44
N ASP A 244 -1.76 -22.68 -11.28
CA ASP A 244 -1.44 -23.49 -10.11
C ASP A 244 -2.63 -24.30 -9.58
N GLU A 245 -3.83 -23.68 -9.55
CA GLU A 245 -5.04 -24.36 -9.11
C GLU A 245 -5.44 -25.50 -10.07
N GLU A 246 -5.32 -25.28 -11.38
CA GLU A 246 -5.56 -26.31 -12.39
C GLU A 246 -4.55 -27.46 -12.30
N GLU A 247 -3.27 -27.18 -12.07
CA GLU A 247 -2.22 -28.20 -11.91
C GLU A 247 -2.45 -29.04 -10.65
N ARG A 248 -2.81 -28.41 -9.53
CA ARG A 248 -3.14 -29.13 -8.29
C ARG A 248 -4.39 -30.00 -8.44
N ALA A 249 -5.42 -29.50 -9.12
CA ALA A 249 -6.63 -30.28 -9.37
C ALA A 249 -6.32 -31.54 -10.19
N LYS A 250 -5.52 -31.42 -11.25
CA LYS A 250 -5.07 -32.57 -12.07
C LYS A 250 -4.27 -33.57 -11.25
N LYS A 251 -3.31 -33.10 -10.46
CA LYS A 251 -2.49 -33.98 -9.61
C LYS A 251 -3.33 -34.74 -8.58
N ALA A 252 -4.30 -34.06 -7.96
CA ALA A 252 -5.21 -34.71 -7.01
C ALA A 252 -6.10 -35.77 -7.67
N GLU A 253 -6.52 -35.57 -8.92
CA GLU A 253 -7.25 -36.57 -9.71
C GLU A 253 -6.37 -37.78 -10.07
N GLU A 254 -5.11 -37.54 -10.44
CA GLU A 254 -4.13 -38.59 -10.74
C GLU A 254 -3.83 -39.45 -9.50
N ASP A 255 -3.51 -38.81 -8.37
CA ASP A 255 -3.24 -39.49 -7.10
C ASP A 255 -4.45 -40.33 -6.65
N ALA A 256 -5.67 -39.79 -6.77
CA ALA A 256 -6.90 -40.52 -6.41
C ALA A 256 -7.19 -41.71 -7.35
N ALA A 257 -6.73 -41.65 -8.61
CA ALA A 257 -6.87 -42.75 -9.56
C ALA A 257 -5.83 -43.86 -9.34
N GLU A 258 -4.65 -43.54 -8.82
CA GLU A 258 -3.63 -44.54 -8.46
C GLU A 258 -3.97 -45.32 -7.18
N GLU A 259 -4.72 -44.71 -6.25
CA GLU A 259 -5.15 -45.35 -5.00
C GLU A 259 -6.41 -46.25 -5.13
N ALA A 260 -7.10 -46.22 -6.26
CA ALA A 260 -8.36 -46.95 -6.51
C ALA A 260 -8.17 -48.31 -7.20
#